data_AF-A0AAX1T5B0-F1
#
_entry.id   AF-A0AAX1T5B0-F1
#
_cell.length_a   1.000
_cell.length_b   1.000
_cell.length_c   1.000
_cell.angle_alpha   90.00
_cell.angle_beta   90.00
_cell.angle_gamma   90.00
#
_symmetry.space_group_name_H-M   'P 1'
#
loop_
_entity.id
_entity.type
_entity.pdbx_description
1 polymer ?
#
loop_
_entity_poly.entity_id
_entity_poly.type
_entity_poly.pdbx_seq_one_letter_code
_entity_poly.pdbx_strand_id
1 'polypeptide(L)'
;MEDQGVLAGFFALSFAFILVILIWAIISYLLTAFALYSMAKNDGATDGVLAFIPFLNSKTWGDLAKDKLPDFLKEEAGWKVFGIYVACFIFNFVPIISLLATAVSIVLSIYLIYAILDRYGTNSILFTIIHVITFSVFLPIHLFIIRNEPVRYKE
;
A
#
# COMPACT_ATOMS: atom_id res chain seq x y z
N MET A 1 13.02 24.05 -37.65
CA MET A 1 11.67 23.45 -37.81
C MET A 1 11.65 22.01 -37.32
N GLU A 2 12.62 21.18 -37.69
CA GLU A 2 12.73 19.78 -37.23
C GLU A 2 12.88 19.65 -35.70
N ASP A 3 13.75 20.45 -35.06
CA ASP A 3 13.93 20.47 -33.59
C ASP A 3 12.67 20.88 -32.82
N GLN A 4 11.87 21.80 -33.39
CA GLN A 4 10.61 22.24 -32.77
C GLN A 4 9.54 21.15 -32.85
N GLY A 5 9.51 20.38 -33.94
CA GLY A 5 8.62 19.22 -34.09
C GLY A 5 8.97 18.09 -33.13
N VAL A 6 10.27 17.79 -32.98
CA VAL A 6 10.75 16.79 -32.01
C VAL A 6 10.40 17.21 -30.58
N LEU A 7 10.67 18.45 -30.20
CA LEU A 7 10.34 18.97 -28.86
C LEU A 7 8.82 18.93 -28.59
N ALA A 8 7.99 19.33 -29.54
CA ALA A 8 6.53 19.25 -29.42
C ALA A 8 6.05 17.79 -29.26
N GLY A 9 6.66 16.84 -29.99
CA GLY A 9 6.38 15.42 -29.86
C GLY A 9 6.71 14.88 -28.46
N PHE A 10 7.88 15.24 -27.90
CA PHE A 10 8.26 14.87 -26.53
C PHE A 10 7.29 15.43 -25.49
N PHE A 11 6.86 16.69 -25.63
CA PHE A 11 5.87 17.28 -24.73
C PHE A 11 4.52 16.57 -24.80
N ALA A 12 4.04 16.27 -26.01
CA ALA A 12 2.77 15.56 -26.20
C ALA A 12 2.80 14.15 -25.57
N LEU A 13 3.89 13.41 -25.78
CA LEU A 13 4.06 12.07 -25.20
C LEU A 13 4.17 12.13 -23.67
N SER A 14 4.94 13.08 -23.13
CA SER A 14 5.10 13.26 -21.68
C SER A 14 3.77 13.62 -21.03
N PHE A 15 2.99 14.50 -21.66
CA PHE A 15 1.67 14.87 -21.19
C PHE A 15 0.69 13.69 -21.19
N ALA A 16 0.64 12.92 -22.29
CA ALA A 16 -0.18 11.72 -22.37
C ALA A 16 0.22 10.68 -21.31
N PHE A 17 1.52 10.49 -21.08
CA PHE A 17 2.05 9.58 -20.07
C PHE A 17 1.65 10.01 -18.64
N ILE A 18 1.76 11.30 -18.32
CA ILE A 18 1.31 11.85 -17.03
C ILE A 18 -0.19 11.61 -16.83
N LEU A 19 -1.02 11.83 -17.87
CA LEU A 19 -2.45 11.57 -17.78
C LEU A 19 -2.76 10.11 -17.47
N VAL A 20 -2.08 9.17 -18.13
CA VAL A 20 -2.24 7.73 -17.85
C VAL A 20 -1.86 7.40 -16.41
N ILE A 21 -0.75 7.95 -15.91
CA ILE A 21 -0.33 7.75 -14.52
C ILE A 21 -1.36 8.31 -13.53
N LEU A 22 -1.89 9.51 -13.77
CA LEU A 22 -2.88 10.12 -12.88
C LEU A 22 -4.19 9.33 -12.84
N ILE A 23 -4.67 8.88 -14.00
CA ILE A 23 -5.84 8.01 -14.09
C ILE A 23 -5.59 6.71 -13.32
N TRP A 24 -4.42 6.09 -13.54
CA TRP A 24 -4.03 4.89 -12.82
C TRP A 24 -3.92 5.11 -11.31
N ALA A 25 -3.34 6.22 -10.87
CA ALA A 25 -3.21 6.58 -9.45
C ALA A 25 -4.59 6.66 -8.78
N ILE A 26 -5.58 7.29 -9.42
CA ILE A 26 -6.94 7.37 -8.91
C ILE A 26 -7.59 5.98 -8.83
N ILE A 27 -7.47 5.18 -9.89
CA ILE A 27 -8.03 3.82 -9.91
C ILE A 27 -7.38 2.95 -8.84
N SER A 28 -6.04 2.97 -8.74
CA SER A 28 -5.27 2.23 -7.74
C SER A 28 -5.67 2.59 -6.32
N TYR A 29 -5.89 3.88 -6.06
CA TYR A 29 -6.32 4.38 -4.76
C TYR A 29 -7.70 3.85 -4.40
N LEU A 30 -8.67 3.97 -5.31
CA LEU A 30 -10.04 3.50 -5.08
C LEU A 30 -10.08 1.98 -4.89
N LEU A 31 -9.41 1.21 -5.76
CA LEU A 31 -9.34 -0.25 -5.65
C LEU A 31 -8.76 -0.69 -4.29
N THR A 32 -7.66 -0.05 -3.87
CA THR A 32 -7.04 -0.35 -2.57
C THR A 32 -7.97 0.01 -1.41
N ALA A 33 -8.59 1.20 -1.44
CA ALA A 33 -9.49 1.65 -0.39
C ALA A 33 -10.73 0.74 -0.25
N PHE A 34 -11.36 0.37 -1.37
CA PHE A 34 -12.48 -0.58 -1.36
C PHE A 34 -12.06 -1.97 -0.89
N ALA A 35 -10.88 -2.46 -1.30
CA ALA A 35 -10.35 -3.74 -0.86
C ALA A 35 -10.16 -3.78 0.66
N LEU A 36 -9.43 -2.80 1.20
CA LEU A 36 -9.18 -2.67 2.64
C LEU A 36 -10.46 -2.47 3.44
N TYR A 37 -11.39 -1.64 2.95
CA TYR A 37 -12.69 -1.45 3.57
C TYR A 37 -13.47 -2.76 3.67
N SER A 38 -13.55 -3.53 2.57
CA SER A 38 -14.22 -4.83 2.56
C SER A 38 -13.55 -5.82 3.52
N MET A 39 -12.23 -5.93 3.48
CA MET A 39 -11.49 -6.83 4.38
C MET A 39 -11.69 -6.45 5.85
N ALA A 40 -11.59 -5.16 6.20
CA ALA A 40 -11.79 -4.67 7.56
C ALA A 40 -13.22 -4.92 8.06
N LYS A 41 -14.23 -4.67 7.20
CA LYS A 41 -15.63 -4.95 7.52
C LYS A 41 -15.88 -6.45 7.72
N ASN A 42 -15.28 -7.30 6.89
CA ASN A 42 -15.36 -8.76 7.01
C ASN A 42 -14.69 -9.27 8.30
N ASP A 43 -13.71 -8.52 8.83
CA ASP A 43 -13.04 -8.79 10.10
C ASP A 43 -13.76 -8.18 11.32
N GLY A 44 -14.93 -7.56 11.12
CA GLY A 44 -15.74 -6.97 12.18
C GLY A 44 -15.30 -5.59 12.65
N ALA A 45 -14.37 -4.93 11.95
CA ALA A 45 -13.91 -3.59 12.31
C ALA A 45 -15.01 -2.53 12.10
N THR A 46 -15.24 -1.68 13.10
CA THR A 46 -16.22 -0.58 13.05
C THR A 46 -15.71 0.64 12.30
N ASP A 47 -14.39 0.77 12.16
CA ASP A 47 -13.72 1.93 11.59
C ASP A 47 -13.08 1.64 10.22
N GLY A 48 -13.56 0.62 9.50
CA GLY A 48 -13.06 0.28 8.16
C GLY A 48 -13.14 1.43 7.14
N VAL A 49 -13.98 2.44 7.38
CA VAL A 49 -14.07 3.67 6.56
C VAL A 49 -12.73 4.43 6.50
N LEU A 50 -11.85 4.27 7.51
CA LEU A 50 -10.52 4.86 7.51
C LEU A 50 -9.65 4.43 6.32
N ALA A 51 -9.98 3.31 5.66
CA ALA A 51 -9.34 2.88 4.42
C ALA A 51 -9.45 3.90 3.26
N PHE A 52 -10.47 4.76 3.27
CA PHE A 52 -10.69 5.83 2.28
C PHE A 52 -10.04 7.16 2.64
N ILE A 53 -9.35 7.25 3.76
CA ILE A 53 -8.64 8.47 4.15
C ILE A 53 -7.16 8.25 3.84
N PRO A 54 -6.55 9.09 2.98
CA PRO A 54 -5.11 9.02 2.73
C PRO A 54 -4.33 9.09 4.04
N PHE A 55 -3.19 8.40 4.10
CA PHE A 55 -2.35 8.21 5.30
C PHE A 55 -3.00 7.36 6.40
N LEU A 56 -4.26 7.58 6.75
CA LEU A 56 -4.99 6.76 7.74
C LEU A 56 -5.29 5.35 7.25
N ASN A 57 -5.31 5.11 5.94
CA ASN A 57 -5.46 3.76 5.41
C ASN A 57 -4.38 2.79 5.92
N SER A 58 -3.18 3.28 6.28
CA SER A 58 -2.11 2.49 6.90
C SER A 58 -2.50 1.89 8.25
N LYS A 59 -3.43 2.51 8.98
CA LYS A 59 -4.05 1.92 10.17
C LYS A 59 -4.79 0.64 9.81
N THR A 60 -5.57 0.66 8.73
CA THR A 60 -6.31 -0.53 8.26
C THR A 60 -5.36 -1.63 7.80
N TRP A 61 -4.25 -1.28 7.14
CA TRP A 61 -3.19 -2.24 6.82
C TRP A 61 -2.60 -2.92 8.06
N GLY A 62 -2.32 -2.13 9.11
CA GLY A 62 -1.77 -2.65 10.36
C GLY A 62 -2.72 -3.58 11.09
N ASP A 63 -4.01 -3.24 11.18
CA ASP A 63 -5.00 -4.12 11.81
C ASP A 63 -5.17 -5.43 11.05
N LEU A 64 -5.25 -5.37 9.72
CA LEU A 64 -5.40 -6.56 8.89
C LEU A 64 -4.17 -7.48 8.95
N ALA A 65 -2.98 -6.92 9.21
CA ALA A 65 -1.72 -7.64 9.32
C ALA A 65 -1.36 -8.04 10.77
N LYS A 66 -2.18 -7.70 11.76
CA LYS A 66 -1.89 -7.82 13.20
C LYS A 66 -1.25 -9.15 13.60
N ASP A 67 -1.80 -10.27 13.14
CA ASP A 67 -1.40 -11.61 13.60
C ASP A 67 0.05 -11.96 13.23
N LYS A 68 0.57 -11.34 12.16
CA LYS A 68 1.96 -11.51 11.72
C LYS A 68 2.91 -10.48 12.32
N LEU A 69 2.41 -9.35 12.80
CA LEU A 69 3.27 -8.32 13.36
C LEU A 69 4.00 -8.83 14.62
N PRO A 70 5.23 -8.35 14.88
CA PRO A 70 5.92 -8.61 16.15
C PRO A 70 5.05 -8.26 17.36
N ASP A 71 5.25 -8.98 18.47
CA ASP A 71 4.36 -8.87 19.65
C ASP A 71 4.21 -7.43 20.19
N PHE A 72 5.29 -6.64 20.15
CA PHE A 72 5.24 -5.24 20.60
C PHE A 72 4.35 -4.35 19.73
N LEU A 73 4.03 -4.76 18.50
CA LEU A 73 3.12 -4.08 17.59
C LEU A 73 1.70 -4.65 17.61
N LYS A 74 1.43 -5.83 18.17
CA LYS A 74 0.11 -6.47 18.07
C LYS A 74 -1.01 -5.70 18.78
N GLU A 75 -0.72 -5.19 19.98
CA GLU A 75 -1.63 -4.29 20.69
C GLU A 75 -1.73 -2.97 19.92
N GLU A 76 -2.94 -2.56 19.57
CA GLU A 76 -3.20 -1.36 18.75
C GLU A 76 -2.40 -1.31 17.43
N ALA A 77 -2.27 -2.47 16.77
CA ALA A 77 -1.47 -2.66 15.56
C ALA A 77 -1.68 -1.59 14.48
N GLY A 78 -2.92 -1.27 14.13
CA GLY A 78 -3.21 -0.22 13.16
C GLY A 78 -2.63 1.14 13.58
N TRP A 79 -2.87 1.57 14.83
CA TRP A 79 -2.39 2.86 15.30
C TRP A 79 -0.87 2.93 15.41
N LYS A 80 -0.22 1.83 15.83
CA LYS A 80 1.25 1.75 15.85
C LYS A 80 1.83 1.79 14.45
N VAL A 81 1.27 1.07 13.49
CA VAL A 81 1.69 1.11 12.08
C VAL A 81 1.53 2.51 11.50
N PHE A 82 0.37 3.15 11.71
CA PHE A 82 0.15 4.54 11.32
C PHE A 82 1.19 5.48 11.96
N GLY A 83 1.43 5.34 13.26
CA GLY A 83 2.42 6.13 13.99
C GLY A 83 3.84 5.98 13.44
N ILE A 84 4.24 4.75 13.05
CA ILE A 84 5.54 4.50 12.39
C ILE A 84 5.62 5.26 11.06
N TYR A 85 4.59 5.20 10.22
CA TYR A 85 4.59 5.93 8.95
C TYR A 85 4.63 7.45 9.16
N VAL A 86 3.91 7.99 10.15
CA VAL A 86 3.97 9.41 10.50
C VAL A 86 5.37 9.80 10.99
N ALA A 87 5.98 9.00 11.88
CA ALA A 87 7.33 9.24 12.36
C ALA A 87 8.35 9.20 11.22
N CYS A 88 8.23 8.22 10.31
CA CYS A 88 9.10 8.14 9.13
C CYS A 88 8.90 9.34 8.19
N PHE A 89 7.66 9.80 7.99
CA PHE A 89 7.38 11.00 7.21
C PHE A 89 8.07 12.24 7.81
N ILE A 90 8.01 12.43 9.13
CA ILE A 90 8.66 13.54 9.83
C ILE A 90 10.20 13.41 9.73
N PHE A 91 10.76 12.21 9.92
CA PHE A 91 12.21 12.00 9.85
C PHE A 91 12.79 12.16 8.44
N ASN A 92 11.97 12.08 7.40
CA ASN A 92 12.42 12.37 6.03
C ASN A 92 12.86 13.83 5.81
N PHE A 93 12.47 14.77 6.68
CA PHE A 93 12.94 16.16 6.63
C PHE A 93 14.37 16.34 7.17
N VAL A 94 14.98 15.31 7.77
CA VAL A 94 16.36 15.34 8.27
C VAL A 94 17.26 14.51 7.34
N PRO A 95 18.22 15.11 6.60
CA PRO A 95 18.93 14.43 5.51
C PRO A 95 19.68 13.13 5.87
N ILE A 96 20.20 13.01 7.09
CA ILE A 96 20.92 11.80 7.53
C ILE A 96 19.95 10.70 7.97
N ILE A 97 18.81 11.09 8.57
CA ILE A 97 17.80 10.16 9.10
C ILE A 97 16.83 9.71 8.00
N SER A 98 16.66 10.51 6.94
CA SER A 98 15.73 10.23 5.84
C SER A 98 16.02 8.89 5.14
N LEU A 99 17.28 8.50 5.01
CA LEU A 99 17.66 7.21 4.45
C LEU A 99 17.13 6.04 5.31
N LEU A 100 17.30 6.15 6.64
CA LEU A 100 16.79 5.14 7.58
C LEU A 100 15.26 5.14 7.61
N ALA A 101 14.63 6.31 7.63
CA ALA A 101 13.16 6.44 7.62
C ALA A 101 12.53 5.84 6.34
N THR A 102 13.19 6.05 5.19
CA THR A 102 12.79 5.46 3.91
C THR A 102 12.96 3.94 3.93
N ALA A 103 14.09 3.43 4.43
CA ALA A 103 14.33 2.00 4.55
C ALA A 103 13.29 1.31 5.43
N VAL A 104 12.97 1.89 6.60
CA VAL A 104 11.92 1.38 7.51
C VAL A 104 10.56 1.38 6.82
N SER A 105 10.19 2.48 6.16
CA SER A 105 8.92 2.59 5.42
C SER A 105 8.79 1.51 4.33
N ILE A 106 9.87 1.26 3.57
CA ILE A 106 9.88 0.25 2.51
C ILE A 106 9.74 -1.16 3.11
N VAL A 107 10.58 -1.52 4.09
CA VAL A 107 10.58 -2.86 4.71
C VAL A 107 9.22 -3.15 5.36
N LEU A 108 8.66 -2.18 6.10
CA LEU A 108 7.34 -2.31 6.69
C LEU A 108 6.26 -2.50 5.63
N SER A 109 6.30 -1.71 4.54
CA SER A 109 5.30 -1.83 3.47
C SER A 109 5.34 -3.20 2.79
N ILE A 110 6.54 -3.72 2.51
CA ILE A 110 6.72 -5.07 1.95
C ILE A 110 6.19 -6.12 2.92
N TYR A 111 6.47 -5.97 4.21
CA TYR A 111 6.01 -6.90 5.23
C TYR A 111 4.48 -6.90 5.38
N LEU A 112 3.84 -5.74 5.36
CA LEU A 112 2.37 -5.62 5.42
C LEU A 112 1.70 -6.25 4.18
N ILE A 113 2.28 -6.06 2.99
CA ILE A 113 1.83 -6.74 1.77
C ILE A 113 1.91 -8.25 1.95
N TYR A 114 3.06 -8.76 2.39
CA TYR A 114 3.23 -10.18 2.68
C TYR A 114 2.20 -10.69 3.68
N ALA A 115 2.00 -9.99 4.81
CA ALA A 115 1.10 -10.40 5.87
C ALA A 115 -0.36 -10.48 5.41
N ILE A 116 -0.85 -9.50 4.63
CA ILE A 116 -2.21 -9.54 4.08
C ILE A 116 -2.32 -10.64 3.02
N LEU A 117 -1.35 -10.79 2.14
CA LEU A 117 -1.36 -11.87 1.14
C LEU A 117 -1.27 -13.26 1.77
N ASP A 118 -0.61 -13.41 2.92
CA ASP A 118 -0.57 -14.67 3.66
C ASP A 118 -1.90 -14.96 4.35
N ARG A 119 -2.58 -13.92 4.83
CA ARG A 119 -3.89 -14.02 5.49
C ARG A 119 -5.00 -14.41 4.51
N TYR A 120 -5.01 -13.87 3.29
CA TYR A 120 -6.11 -14.03 2.32
C TYR A 120 -5.75 -14.84 1.07
N GLY A 121 -4.46 -15.06 0.78
CA GLY A 121 -3.98 -15.68 -0.46
C GLY A 121 -3.29 -17.03 -0.28
N THR A 122 -3.04 -17.72 -1.39
CA THR A 122 -2.47 -19.08 -1.41
C THR A 122 -0.94 -19.11 -1.49
N ASN A 123 -0.31 -18.18 -2.24
CA ASN A 123 1.15 -18.12 -2.40
C ASN A 123 1.70 -16.71 -2.09
N SER A 124 1.67 -16.35 -0.81
CA SER A 124 2.01 -15.02 -0.30
C SER A 124 3.43 -14.59 -0.64
N ILE A 125 4.41 -15.48 -0.53
CA ILE A 125 5.82 -15.19 -0.85
C ILE A 125 5.99 -14.83 -2.32
N LEU A 126 5.50 -15.68 -3.23
CA LEU A 126 5.62 -15.45 -4.68
C LEU A 126 5.00 -14.11 -5.06
N PHE A 127 3.77 -13.84 -4.61
CA PHE A 127 3.08 -12.61 -4.96
C PHE A 127 3.70 -11.36 -4.32
N THR A 128 4.28 -11.48 -3.12
CA THR A 128 5.06 -10.37 -2.53
C THR A 128 6.27 -10.05 -3.40
N ILE A 129 7.03 -11.06 -3.84
CA ILE A 129 8.19 -10.87 -4.74
C ILE A 129 7.76 -10.19 -6.04
N ILE A 130 6.65 -10.65 -6.65
CA ILE A 130 6.11 -10.04 -7.87
C ILE A 130 5.77 -8.56 -7.62
N HIS A 131 5.11 -8.23 -6.51
CA HIS A 131 4.78 -6.83 -6.19
C HIS A 131 6.01 -5.98 -5.87
N VAL A 132 7.06 -6.54 -5.28
CA VAL A 132 8.32 -5.80 -5.09
C VAL A 132 8.97 -5.47 -6.44
N ILE A 133 9.12 -6.46 -7.33
CA ILE A 133 9.78 -6.28 -8.63
C ILE A 133 8.97 -5.35 -9.55
N THR A 134 7.64 -5.39 -9.47
CA THR A 134 6.74 -4.55 -10.28
C THR A 134 6.41 -3.21 -9.65
N PHE A 135 7.09 -2.81 -8.55
CA PHE A 135 6.78 -1.61 -7.78
C PHE A 135 5.31 -1.50 -7.36
N SER A 136 4.69 -2.65 -7.08
CA SER A 136 3.32 -2.80 -6.61
C SER A 136 2.26 -2.18 -7.52
N VAL A 137 2.59 -1.98 -8.81
CA VAL A 137 1.64 -1.42 -9.78
C VAL A 137 0.35 -2.23 -9.81
N PHE A 138 0.41 -3.57 -9.69
CA PHE A 138 -0.77 -4.45 -9.73
C PHE A 138 -1.35 -4.81 -8.35
N LEU A 139 -0.73 -4.37 -7.26
CA LEU A 139 -1.20 -4.65 -5.89
C LEU A 139 -2.66 -4.23 -5.65
N PRO A 140 -3.14 -3.06 -6.08
CA PRO A 140 -4.54 -2.66 -5.90
C PRO A 140 -5.54 -3.65 -6.50
N ILE A 141 -5.27 -4.15 -7.70
CA ILE A 141 -6.11 -5.16 -8.35
C ILE A 141 -6.08 -6.46 -7.56
N HIS A 142 -4.88 -6.91 -7.16
CA HIS A 142 -4.73 -8.16 -6.44
C HIS A 142 -5.47 -8.11 -5.09
N LEU A 143 -5.28 -7.05 -4.30
CA LEU A 143 -6.04 -6.84 -3.05
C LEU A 143 -7.54 -6.82 -3.30
N PHE A 144 -7.97 -6.14 -4.36
CA PHE A 144 -9.38 -6.08 -4.70
C PHE A 144 -9.94 -7.48 -5.01
N ILE A 145 -9.23 -8.32 -5.76
CA ILE A 145 -9.67 -9.68 -6.08
C ILE A 145 -9.84 -10.52 -4.80
N ILE A 146 -8.86 -10.49 -3.89
CA ILE A 146 -8.84 -11.37 -2.70
C ILE A 146 -9.67 -10.86 -1.52
N ARG A 147 -10.25 -9.65 -1.59
CA ARG A 147 -10.88 -8.97 -0.44
C ARG A 147 -12.02 -9.73 0.25
N ASN A 148 -12.62 -10.70 -0.44
CA ASN A 148 -13.74 -11.52 0.03
C ASN A 148 -13.35 -12.98 0.29
N GLU A 149 -12.09 -13.33 0.09
CA GLU A 149 -11.61 -14.67 0.41
C GLU A 149 -11.69 -14.93 1.92
N PRO A 150 -11.99 -16.15 2.35
CA PRO A 150 -11.93 -16.50 3.76
C PRO A 150 -10.49 -16.38 4.26
N VAL A 151 -10.32 -15.85 5.47
CA VAL A 151 -9.01 -15.78 6.12
C VAL A 151 -8.49 -17.19 6.39
N ARG A 152 -7.19 -17.41 6.17
CA ARG A 152 -6.53 -18.72 6.37
C ARG A 152 -6.28 -19.05 7.83
N TYR A 153 -6.23 -18.03 8.69
CA TYR A 153 -6.09 -18.15 10.13
C TYR A 153 -6.88 -17.02 10.80
N LYS A 154 -7.45 -17.33 11.98
CA LYS A 154 -8.01 -16.38 12.95
C LYS A 154 -7.44 -16.79 14.29
N GLU A 155 -6.60 -15.96 14.89
CA GLU A 155 -6.20 -16.12 16.29
C GLU A 155 -6.56 -14.85 17.08
#